data_AF-A0A2B6R492-F1
#
_entry.id   AF-A0A2B6R492-F1
#
_cell.length_a   1.000
_cell.length_b   1.000
_cell.length_c   1.000
_cell.angle_alpha   90.00
_cell.angle_beta   90.00
_cell.angle_gamma   90.00
#
_symmetry.space_group_name_H-M   'P 1'
#
loop_
_entity.id
_entity.type
_entity.pdbx_description
1 polymer ?
#
loop_
_entity_poly.entity_id
_entity_poly.type
_entity_poly.pdbx_seq_one_letter_code
_entity_poly.pdbx_strand_id
1 'polypeptide(L)'
;MIDLFKVSGLIKNNPVSDIEMQKLEELMKIELPNVYKDLLRYTNGFSIGGGLTIYGTEDIVERNETWEVTEYASGYVSIGDDGSGNVFLMLQGVDVKEVLVVDSGDMDPNHATVIALDFSDWVNAGCLNEKIQKIAMEFPDTCNIVLVETPNGGLKDLVKIKSVLAIDISTGDLLKGSKNLPFTLVKKFPYGKAGKLIEKLGHVGVVLNVVPTDINN
;
A
#
# COMPACT_ATOMS: atom_id res chain seq x y z
N MET A 1 -12.70 2.99 17.13
CA MET A 1 -12.56 3.20 18.60
C MET A 1 -11.68 2.09 19.12
N ILE A 2 -10.69 2.44 19.95
CA ILE A 2 -9.73 1.47 20.49
C ILE A 2 -10.39 0.68 21.62
N ASP A 3 -10.26 -0.65 21.55
CA ASP A 3 -10.74 -1.64 22.50
C ASP A 3 -9.67 -2.71 22.71
N LEU A 4 -8.93 -2.58 23.81
CA LEU A 4 -7.84 -3.49 24.15
C LEU A 4 -8.30 -4.71 24.96
N PHE A 5 -9.60 -4.91 25.19
CA PHE A 5 -10.10 -5.99 26.07
C PHE A 5 -9.81 -7.39 25.52
N LYS A 6 -9.63 -7.50 24.20
CA LYS A 6 -9.34 -8.76 23.50
C LYS A 6 -7.85 -9.08 23.41
N VAL A 7 -6.98 -8.16 23.81
CA VAL A 7 -5.53 -8.31 23.67
C VAL A 7 -4.98 -9.03 24.91
N SER A 8 -4.53 -10.27 24.71
CA SER A 8 -3.98 -11.11 25.78
C SER A 8 -2.55 -10.71 26.13
N GLY A 9 -2.17 -10.76 27.41
CA GLY A 9 -0.79 -10.47 27.85
C GLY A 9 -0.40 -8.99 27.78
N LEU A 10 -1.38 -8.10 27.76
CA LEU A 10 -1.21 -6.66 27.64
C LEU A 10 -0.71 -6.00 28.93
N ILE A 11 0.33 -5.17 28.82
CA ILE A 11 0.82 -4.28 29.88
C ILE A 11 0.51 -2.85 29.46
N LYS A 12 -0.40 -2.19 30.18
CA LYS A 12 -0.85 -0.81 29.90
C LYS A 12 -0.10 0.21 30.77
N ASN A 13 0.04 1.41 30.23
CA ASN A 13 0.54 2.59 30.92
C ASN A 13 -0.60 3.55 31.23
N ASN A 14 -0.33 4.55 32.08
CA ASN A 14 -1.31 5.62 32.33
C ASN A 14 -1.57 6.42 31.04
N PRO A 15 -2.80 6.88 30.80
CA PRO A 15 -3.13 7.81 29.71
C PRO A 15 -2.24 9.05 29.64
N VAL A 16 -2.01 9.53 28.42
CA VAL A 16 -1.36 10.81 28.13
C VAL A 16 -2.39 11.94 28.16
N SER A 17 -2.05 13.06 28.80
CA SER A 17 -2.85 14.30 28.75
C SER A 17 -2.65 15.08 27.46
N ASP A 18 -3.61 15.93 27.07
CA ASP A 18 -3.46 16.76 25.86
C ASP A 18 -2.25 17.70 25.92
N ILE A 19 -1.84 18.14 27.12
CA ILE A 19 -0.65 18.99 27.30
C ILE A 19 0.63 18.20 27.01
N GLU A 20 0.72 16.96 27.47
CA GLU A 20 1.86 16.07 27.17
C GLU A 20 1.90 15.70 25.69
N MET A 21 0.74 15.48 25.07
CA MET A 21 0.62 15.23 23.64
C MET A 21 1.15 16.40 22.80
N GLN A 22 0.73 17.62 23.15
CA GLN A 22 1.19 18.83 22.46
C GLN A 22 2.71 19.00 22.59
N LYS A 23 3.25 18.80 23.79
CA LYS A 23 4.71 18.87 24.03
C LYS A 23 5.48 17.83 23.21
N LEU A 24 4.92 16.64 23.04
CA LEU A 24 5.53 15.59 22.21
C LEU A 24 5.62 16.01 20.75
N GLU A 25 4.51 16.47 20.15
CA GLU A 25 4.47 16.94 18.76
C GLU A 25 5.42 18.15 18.55
N GLU A 26 5.47 19.08 19.51
CA GLU A 26 6.39 20.23 19.48
C GLU A 26 7.86 19.81 19.57
N LEU A 27 8.18 18.84 20.44
CA LEU A 27 9.54 18.32 20.64
C LEU A 27 10.05 17.64 19.37
N MET A 28 9.24 16.73 18.81
CA MET A 28 9.61 15.94 17.64
C MET A 28 9.44 16.73 16.33
N LYS A 29 8.70 17.84 16.34
CA LYS A 29 8.34 18.66 15.15
C LYS A 29 7.60 17.84 14.09
N ILE A 30 6.67 17.01 14.53
CA ILE A 30 5.85 16.14 13.67
C ILE A 30 4.36 16.35 13.96
N GLU A 31 3.51 15.92 13.04
CA GLU A 31 2.07 15.79 13.27
C GLU A 31 1.70 14.30 13.37
N LEU A 32 1.31 13.87 14.57
CA LEU A 32 0.95 12.48 14.82
C LEU A 32 -0.45 12.17 14.28
N PRO A 33 -0.66 10.95 13.74
CA PRO A 33 -1.98 10.46 13.39
C PRO A 33 -2.96 10.51 14.56
N ASN A 34 -4.19 10.98 14.32
CA ASN A 34 -5.18 11.09 15.39
C ASN A 34 -5.51 9.75 16.03
N VAL A 35 -5.55 8.67 15.25
CA VAL A 35 -5.78 7.31 15.76
C VAL A 35 -4.69 6.84 16.72
N TYR A 36 -3.44 7.28 16.52
CA TYR A 36 -2.35 7.01 17.43
C TYR A 36 -2.43 7.89 18.68
N LYS A 37 -2.78 9.17 18.53
CA LYS A 37 -3.06 10.06 19.69
C LYS A 37 -4.21 9.54 20.55
N ASP A 38 -5.25 8.98 19.93
CA ASP A 38 -6.37 8.36 20.64
C ASP A 38 -5.92 7.12 21.44
N LEU A 39 -4.96 6.34 20.92
CA LEU A 39 -4.32 5.28 21.71
C LEU A 39 -3.61 5.87 22.90
N LEU A 40 -2.75 6.86 22.71
CA LEU A 40 -1.97 7.45 23.80
C LEU A 40 -2.85 8.07 24.90
N ARG A 41 -4.01 8.65 24.52
CA ARG A 41 -5.05 9.10 25.47
C ARG A 41 -5.76 7.95 26.20
N TYR A 42 -5.73 6.75 25.66
CA TYR A 42 -6.30 5.56 26.29
C TYR A 42 -5.27 4.81 27.14
N THR A 43 -4.02 4.76 26.70
CA THR A 43 -2.84 4.16 27.35
C THR A 43 -1.59 4.74 26.71
N ASN A 44 -0.63 5.24 27.49
CA ASN A 44 0.62 5.80 26.95
C ASN A 44 1.54 4.70 26.36
N GLY A 45 1.18 4.18 25.19
CA GLY A 45 1.74 2.96 24.64
C GLY A 45 1.28 1.72 25.42
N PHE A 46 1.75 0.56 24.96
CA PHE A 46 1.59 -0.72 25.65
C PHE A 46 2.57 -1.75 25.09
N SER A 47 2.79 -2.83 25.83
CA SER A 47 3.49 -4.01 25.33
C SER A 47 2.60 -5.24 25.44
N ILE A 48 2.81 -6.19 24.51
CA ILE A 48 2.20 -7.52 24.54
C ILE A 48 3.29 -8.54 24.90
N GLY A 49 2.98 -9.44 25.84
CA GLY A 49 3.87 -10.56 26.16
C GLY A 49 4.27 -11.34 24.91
N GLY A 50 5.56 -11.25 24.53
CA GLY A 50 6.06 -11.78 23.25
C GLY A 50 7.01 -10.84 22.50
N GLY A 51 7.17 -9.58 22.94
CA GLY A 51 8.18 -8.64 22.41
C GLY A 51 7.60 -7.44 21.67
N LEU A 52 6.33 -7.50 21.28
CA LEU A 52 5.67 -6.39 20.59
C LEU A 52 5.39 -5.22 21.53
N THR A 53 5.79 -4.03 21.10
CA THR A 53 5.58 -2.77 21.81
C THR A 53 5.02 -1.72 20.87
N ILE A 54 3.95 -1.04 21.31
CA ILE A 54 3.49 0.23 20.75
C ILE A 54 3.98 1.33 21.68
N TYR A 55 4.73 2.28 21.14
CA TYR A 55 5.51 3.22 21.94
C TYR A 55 4.64 4.17 22.74
N GLY A 56 5.10 4.48 23.96
CA GLY A 56 4.62 5.64 24.70
C GLY A 56 5.34 6.92 24.27
N THR A 57 5.00 8.03 24.90
CA THR A 57 5.59 9.36 24.67
C THR A 57 7.10 9.42 24.93
N GLU A 58 7.62 8.58 25.83
CA GLU A 58 9.07 8.51 26.10
C GLU A 58 9.78 7.67 25.03
N ASP A 59 9.29 6.45 24.81
CA ASP A 59 9.89 5.51 23.87
C ASP A 59 9.86 6.03 22.43
N ILE A 60 8.79 6.71 22.02
CA ILE A 60 8.64 7.17 20.63
C ILE A 60 9.76 8.16 20.26
N VAL A 61 10.22 9.00 21.19
CA VAL A 61 11.29 9.97 20.92
C VAL A 61 12.61 9.22 20.74
N GLU A 62 12.98 8.40 21.74
CA GLU A 62 14.23 7.64 21.74
C GLU A 62 14.33 6.68 20.56
N ARG A 63 13.22 6.01 20.21
CA ARG A 63 13.18 5.02 19.14
C ARG A 63 13.20 5.64 17.75
N ASN A 64 12.53 6.76 17.52
CA ASN A 64 12.64 7.45 16.23
C ASN A 64 14.06 7.98 15.99
N GLU A 65 14.75 8.42 17.05
CA GLU A 65 16.17 8.78 16.98
C GLU A 65 17.06 7.56 16.72
N THR A 66 16.85 6.47 17.46
CA THR A 66 17.63 5.21 17.33
C THR A 66 17.52 4.62 15.93
N TRP A 67 16.34 4.66 15.32
CA TRP A 67 16.10 4.13 13.97
C TRP A 67 16.40 5.15 12.86
N GLU A 68 16.90 6.33 13.21
CA GLU A 68 17.24 7.40 12.26
C GLU A 68 16.08 7.69 11.28
N VAL A 69 14.84 7.67 11.78
CA VAL A 69 13.61 7.73 10.96
C VAL A 69 13.58 8.98 10.08
N THR A 70 14.10 10.10 10.58
CA THR A 70 14.20 11.35 9.80
C THR A 70 15.04 11.21 8.54
N GLU A 71 16.10 10.38 8.57
CA GLU A 71 17.01 10.16 7.45
C GLU A 71 16.45 9.09 6.49
N TYR A 72 16.06 7.93 7.01
CA TYR A 72 15.71 6.77 6.18
C TYR A 72 14.22 6.66 5.82
N ALA A 73 13.35 7.21 6.66
CA ALA A 73 11.89 7.15 6.51
C ALA A 73 11.27 8.55 6.64
N SER A 74 11.84 9.53 5.95
CA SER A 74 11.40 10.92 6.02
C SER A 74 9.90 11.07 5.76
N GLY A 75 9.21 11.81 6.63
CA GLY A 75 7.75 11.98 6.59
C GLY A 75 6.95 10.91 7.33
N TYR A 76 7.60 9.86 7.84
CA TYR A 76 6.99 8.84 8.71
C TYR A 76 7.33 9.08 10.17
N VAL A 77 6.69 8.30 11.03
CA VAL A 77 6.99 8.16 12.45
C VAL A 77 6.96 6.69 12.82
N SER A 78 7.97 6.23 13.56
CA SER A 78 7.98 4.91 14.16
C SER A 78 7.10 4.89 15.40
N ILE A 79 6.12 4.00 15.43
CA ILE A 79 5.10 3.91 16.47
C ILE A 79 5.21 2.65 17.33
N GLY A 80 6.13 1.75 16.99
CA GLY A 80 6.34 0.50 17.71
C GLY A 80 7.30 -0.44 16.99
N ASP A 81 7.56 -1.59 17.61
CA ASP A 81 8.34 -2.69 17.05
C ASP A 81 7.86 -4.04 17.59
N ASP A 82 8.30 -5.14 16.97
CA ASP A 82 7.96 -6.50 17.39
C ASP A 82 9.06 -7.20 18.21
N GLY A 83 10.13 -6.50 18.57
CA GLY A 83 11.29 -7.04 19.27
C GLY A 83 12.14 -8.04 18.47
N SER A 84 11.79 -8.31 17.21
CA SER A 84 12.44 -9.30 16.34
C SER A 84 13.11 -8.69 15.10
N GLY A 85 13.27 -7.37 15.10
CA GLY A 85 13.92 -6.61 14.03
C GLY A 85 12.95 -5.92 13.09
N ASN A 86 11.63 -5.94 13.33
CA ASN A 86 10.67 -5.18 12.54
C ASN A 86 10.21 -3.92 13.27
N VAL A 87 10.10 -2.82 12.53
CA VAL A 87 9.64 -1.51 13.03
C VAL A 87 8.34 -1.13 12.35
N PHE A 88 7.37 -0.67 13.13
CA PHE A 88 6.08 -0.19 12.65
C PHE A 88 6.13 1.31 12.36
N LEU A 89 5.73 1.70 11.16
CA LEU A 89 5.72 3.09 10.70
C LEU A 89 4.28 3.54 10.37
N MET A 90 3.99 4.80 10.64
CA MET A 90 2.84 5.52 10.09
C MET A 90 3.32 6.79 9.38
N LEU A 91 2.66 7.18 8.29
CA LEU A 91 2.90 8.49 7.72
C LEU A 91 2.44 9.58 8.71
N GLN A 92 3.17 10.69 8.79
CA GLN A 92 2.72 11.84 9.58
C GLN A 92 1.45 12.44 8.97
N GLY A 93 0.57 12.96 9.83
CA GLY A 93 -0.66 13.64 9.42
C GLY A 93 -1.91 13.16 10.16
N VAL A 94 -2.84 14.09 10.42
CA VAL A 94 -4.02 13.87 11.27
C VAL A 94 -4.95 12.72 10.85
N ASP A 95 -5.14 12.50 9.54
CA ASP A 95 -6.12 11.53 9.00
C ASP A 95 -5.48 10.20 8.58
N VAL A 96 -4.19 10.02 8.85
CA VAL A 96 -3.48 8.78 8.53
C VAL A 96 -3.93 7.66 9.46
N LYS A 97 -4.12 6.47 8.89
CA LYS A 97 -4.48 5.28 9.66
C LYS A 97 -3.71 4.02 9.27
N GLU A 98 -3.07 4.04 8.10
CA GLU A 98 -2.30 2.90 7.61
C GLU A 98 -1.06 2.67 8.46
N VAL A 99 -0.73 1.40 8.69
CA VAL A 99 0.47 0.95 9.40
C VAL A 99 1.32 0.13 8.44
N LEU A 100 2.58 0.53 8.33
CA LEU A 100 3.61 -0.17 7.58
C LEU A 100 4.53 -0.91 8.53
N VAL A 101 5.19 -1.95 8.03
CA VAL A 101 6.30 -2.62 8.70
C VAL A 101 7.54 -2.60 7.80
N VAL A 102 8.68 -2.29 8.37
CA VAL A 102 10.01 -2.36 7.74
C VAL A 102 10.96 -3.20 8.58
N ASP A 103 11.96 -3.78 7.95
CA ASP A 103 13.09 -4.38 8.66
C ASP A 103 13.97 -3.25 9.22
N SER A 104 14.39 -3.36 10.48
CA SER A 104 15.23 -2.37 11.15
C SER A 104 16.61 -2.17 10.50
N GLY A 105 17.10 -3.16 9.73
CA GLY A 105 18.29 -3.05 8.88
C GLY A 105 18.03 -2.45 7.50
N ASP A 106 16.77 -2.24 7.11
CA ASP A 106 16.30 -1.65 5.85
C ASP A 106 15.12 -0.71 6.11
N MET A 107 15.38 0.37 6.86
CA MET A 107 14.39 1.38 7.30
C MET A 107 13.79 2.25 6.17
N ASP A 108 13.78 1.77 4.92
CA ASP A 108 13.22 2.46 3.76
C ASP A 108 11.72 2.11 3.58
N PRO A 109 10.80 3.09 3.68
CA PRO A 109 9.36 2.87 3.46
C PRO A 109 9.01 2.30 2.07
N ASN A 110 9.85 2.47 1.06
CA ASN A 110 9.64 1.89 -0.27
C ASN A 110 9.78 0.36 -0.29
N HIS A 111 10.45 -0.21 0.72
CA HIS A 111 10.58 -1.65 0.92
C HIS A 111 9.59 -2.19 1.96
N ALA A 112 8.73 -1.32 2.53
CA ALA A 112 7.80 -1.69 3.57
C ALA A 112 6.67 -2.61 3.09
N THR A 113 6.07 -3.32 4.04
CA THR A 113 4.81 -4.04 3.86
C THR A 113 3.70 -3.33 4.65
N VAL A 114 2.55 -3.09 4.00
CA VAL A 114 1.35 -2.62 4.71
C VAL A 114 0.78 -3.77 5.55
N ILE A 115 0.71 -3.58 6.86
CA ILE A 115 0.16 -4.58 7.81
C ILE A 115 -1.23 -4.23 8.33
N ALA A 116 -1.65 -2.97 8.20
CA ALA A 116 -2.99 -2.51 8.53
C ALA A 116 -3.39 -1.30 7.68
N LEU A 117 -4.63 -1.26 7.18
CA LEU A 117 -5.20 -0.03 6.59
C LEU A 117 -5.83 0.89 7.64
N ASP A 118 -6.20 0.35 8.79
CA ASP A 118 -6.70 1.12 9.95
C ASP A 118 -6.00 0.63 11.23
N PHE A 119 -5.20 1.52 11.81
CA PHE A 119 -4.45 1.29 13.04
C PHE A 119 -5.34 0.87 14.21
N SER A 120 -6.55 1.45 14.34
CA SER A 120 -7.46 1.09 15.43
C SER A 120 -7.93 -0.35 15.29
N ASP A 121 -8.27 -0.78 14.08
CA ASP A 121 -8.72 -2.15 13.82
C ASP A 121 -7.60 -3.16 14.10
N TRP A 122 -6.38 -2.86 13.68
CA TRP A 122 -5.21 -3.70 13.95
C TRP A 122 -4.90 -3.83 15.44
N VAL A 123 -4.92 -2.73 16.18
CA VAL A 123 -4.75 -2.73 17.63
C VAL A 123 -5.86 -3.53 18.32
N ASN A 124 -7.12 -3.37 17.90
CA ASN A 124 -8.27 -4.10 18.45
C ASN A 124 -8.20 -5.61 18.18
N ALA A 125 -7.56 -6.00 17.08
CA ALA A 125 -7.27 -7.39 16.75
C ALA A 125 -6.08 -7.96 17.53
N GLY A 126 -5.44 -7.17 18.40
CA GLY A 126 -4.32 -7.58 19.23
C GLY A 126 -2.96 -7.44 18.56
N CYS A 127 -2.83 -6.49 17.63
CA CYS A 127 -1.60 -6.24 16.87
C CYS A 127 -1.05 -7.49 16.19
N LEU A 128 -1.95 -8.45 15.91
CA LEU A 128 -1.58 -9.61 15.13
C LEU A 128 -1.23 -9.07 13.75
N ASN A 129 -0.12 -9.55 13.19
CA ASN A 129 0.05 -9.54 11.76
C ASN A 129 -1.10 -10.41 11.23
N GLU A 130 -2.27 -9.81 11.03
CA GLU A 130 -3.10 -10.27 9.95
C GLU A 130 -2.10 -10.31 8.80
N LYS A 131 -1.98 -11.48 8.18
CA LYS A 131 -1.67 -11.44 6.78
C LYS A 131 -2.84 -10.66 6.18
N ILE A 132 -2.78 -9.34 6.25
CA ILE A 132 -2.78 -8.54 5.07
C ILE A 132 -1.63 -9.16 4.25
N GLN A 133 -1.96 -10.33 3.64
CA GLN A 133 -1.88 -10.45 2.22
C GLN A 133 -2.21 -9.03 1.81
N LYS A 134 -1.18 -8.31 1.39
CA LYS A 134 -1.30 -7.32 0.34
C LYS A 134 -2.70 -7.57 -0.22
N ILE A 135 -3.58 -6.59 -0.25
CA ILE A 135 -4.37 -6.55 -1.45
C ILE A 135 -3.27 -6.42 -2.54
N ALA A 136 -2.59 -7.52 -2.94
CA ALA A 136 -2.92 -8.19 -4.15
C ALA A 136 -4.37 -7.79 -4.39
N MET A 137 -4.50 -6.63 -5.02
CA MET A 137 -5.06 -6.65 -6.35
C MET A 137 -4.47 -7.93 -6.90
N GLU A 138 -5.21 -9.03 -6.75
CA GLU A 138 -4.96 -10.19 -7.55
C GLU A 138 -5.11 -9.60 -8.93
N PHE A 139 -4.00 -9.09 -9.44
CA PHE A 139 -3.88 -8.72 -10.81
C PHE A 139 -4.07 -10.07 -11.44
N PRO A 140 -5.18 -10.28 -12.16
CA PRO A 140 -5.47 -11.59 -12.69
C PRO A 140 -4.23 -12.01 -13.46
N ASP A 141 -3.82 -13.29 -13.36
CA ASP A 141 -2.63 -13.77 -14.07
C ASP A 141 -2.65 -13.34 -15.54
N THR A 142 -3.88 -13.23 -16.07
CA THR A 142 -4.12 -12.77 -17.42
C THR A 142 -5.29 -11.80 -17.58
N CYS A 143 -5.19 -10.96 -18.60
CA CYS A 143 -6.25 -10.08 -19.11
C CYS A 143 -6.52 -10.34 -20.59
N ASN A 144 -7.67 -9.87 -21.07
CA ASN A 144 -7.89 -9.64 -22.49
C ASN A 144 -7.54 -8.19 -22.83
N ILE A 145 -6.80 -7.98 -23.92
CA ILE A 145 -6.60 -6.63 -24.47
C ILE A 145 -7.65 -6.43 -25.56
N VAL A 146 -8.47 -5.40 -25.39
CA VAL A 146 -9.63 -5.14 -26.24
C VAL A 146 -9.45 -3.78 -26.90
N LEU A 147 -9.56 -3.74 -28.23
CA LEU A 147 -9.71 -2.50 -28.96
C LEU A 147 -11.15 -2.02 -28.77
N VAL A 148 -11.32 -0.87 -28.11
CA VAL A 148 -12.65 -0.30 -27.79
C VAL A 148 -13.02 0.85 -28.72
N GLU A 149 -12.04 1.47 -29.35
CA GLU A 149 -12.21 2.57 -30.31
C GLU A 149 -11.35 2.36 -31.56
N THR A 150 -11.71 2.99 -32.68
CA THR A 150 -10.90 2.96 -33.90
C THR A 150 -9.72 3.94 -33.76
N PRO A 151 -8.46 3.52 -33.93
CA PRO A 151 -7.32 4.43 -33.84
C PRO A 151 -7.36 5.51 -34.93
N ASN A 152 -7.09 6.76 -34.55
CA ASN A 152 -7.12 7.91 -35.46
C ASN A 152 -6.11 7.81 -36.62
N GLY A 153 -4.95 7.17 -36.41
CA GLY A 153 -3.95 6.92 -37.45
C GLY A 153 -4.25 5.68 -38.32
N GLY A 154 -5.42 5.06 -38.16
CA GLY A 154 -5.89 3.94 -38.99
C GLY A 154 -4.91 2.76 -39.00
N LEU A 155 -4.57 2.26 -40.19
CA LEU A 155 -3.75 1.07 -40.35
C LEU A 155 -2.35 1.19 -39.73
N LYS A 156 -1.76 2.40 -39.75
CA LYS A 156 -0.42 2.65 -39.18
C LYS A 156 -0.41 2.40 -37.67
N ASP A 157 -1.43 2.88 -36.99
CA ASP A 157 -1.58 2.71 -35.55
C ASP A 157 -1.88 1.26 -35.19
N LEU A 158 -2.72 0.58 -35.98
CA LEU A 158 -2.99 -0.85 -35.83
C LEU A 158 -1.71 -1.69 -35.95
N VAL A 159 -0.86 -1.42 -36.95
CA VAL A 159 0.44 -2.11 -37.11
C VAL A 159 1.37 -1.83 -35.93
N LYS A 160 1.37 -0.59 -35.40
CA LYS A 160 2.14 -0.22 -34.21
C LYS A 160 1.65 -0.99 -32.97
N ILE A 161 0.35 -1.04 -32.73
CA ILE A 161 -0.28 -1.82 -31.65
C ILE A 161 0.14 -3.28 -31.76
N LYS A 162 0.00 -3.88 -32.94
CA LYS A 162 0.42 -5.26 -33.21
C LYS A 162 1.88 -5.50 -32.85
N SER A 163 2.77 -4.61 -33.29
CA SER A 163 4.21 -4.74 -33.06
C SER A 163 4.60 -4.60 -31.59
N VAL A 164 4.02 -3.64 -30.87
CA VAL A 164 4.36 -3.39 -29.45
C VAL A 164 3.80 -4.49 -28.55
N LEU A 165 2.59 -4.98 -28.84
CA LEU A 165 1.99 -6.09 -28.09
C LEU A 165 2.56 -7.46 -28.49
N ALA A 166 3.33 -7.52 -29.58
CA ALA A 166 3.87 -8.76 -30.17
C ALA A 166 2.78 -9.82 -30.40
N ILE A 167 1.62 -9.40 -30.93
CA ILE A 167 0.45 -10.26 -31.14
C ILE A 167 0.43 -10.88 -32.53
N ASP A 168 0.12 -12.17 -32.59
CA ASP A 168 0.02 -12.95 -33.83
C ASP A 168 -1.39 -12.86 -34.43
N ILE A 169 -1.76 -11.65 -34.87
CA ILE A 169 -2.99 -11.38 -35.63
C ILE A 169 -2.62 -10.87 -37.02
N SER A 170 -3.31 -11.34 -38.06
CA SER A 170 -3.06 -10.81 -39.41
C SER A 170 -3.46 -9.34 -39.50
N THR A 171 -2.74 -8.55 -40.31
CA THR A 171 -3.06 -7.13 -40.52
C THR A 171 -4.47 -6.95 -41.12
N GLY A 172 -4.92 -7.92 -41.93
CA GLY A 172 -6.26 -7.92 -42.52
C GLY A 172 -7.35 -8.15 -41.48
N ASP A 173 -7.14 -9.08 -40.55
CA ASP A 173 -8.11 -9.36 -39.47
C ASP A 173 -8.14 -8.22 -38.45
N LEU A 174 -6.99 -7.59 -38.19
CA LEU A 174 -6.91 -6.41 -37.35
C LEU A 174 -7.71 -5.23 -37.93
N LEU A 175 -7.62 -5.02 -39.25
CA LEU A 175 -8.39 -3.98 -39.94
C LEU A 175 -9.90 -4.29 -40.01
N LYS A 176 -10.27 -5.57 -40.14
CA LYS A 176 -11.69 -6.00 -40.06
C LYS A 176 -12.23 -5.83 -38.64
N GLY A 177 -11.44 -6.20 -37.63
CA GLY A 177 -11.77 -6.07 -36.22
C GLY A 177 -11.92 -4.61 -35.79
N SER A 178 -11.06 -3.70 -36.26
CA SER A 178 -11.16 -2.27 -35.93
C SER A 178 -12.44 -1.58 -36.44
N LYS A 179 -13.17 -2.22 -37.36
CA LYS A 179 -14.46 -1.76 -37.88
C LYS A 179 -15.66 -2.35 -37.10
N ASN A 180 -15.42 -3.33 -36.22
CA ASN A 180 -16.43 -4.05 -35.47
C ASN A 180 -16.03 -4.11 -34.00
N LEU A 181 -16.29 -3.01 -33.28
CA LEU A 181 -15.89 -2.82 -31.89
C LEU A 181 -17.00 -3.26 -30.91
N PRO A 182 -16.66 -3.68 -29.68
CA PRO A 182 -15.30 -3.92 -29.19
C PRO A 182 -14.68 -5.18 -29.79
N PHE A 183 -13.38 -5.13 -30.10
CA PHE A 183 -12.66 -6.24 -30.73
C PHE A 183 -11.51 -6.74 -29.85
N THR A 184 -11.58 -8.00 -29.40
CA THR A 184 -10.51 -8.60 -28.59
C THR A 184 -9.28 -8.87 -29.44
N LEU A 185 -8.18 -8.17 -29.17
CA LEU A 185 -6.91 -8.30 -29.89
C LEU A 185 -6.16 -9.56 -29.44
N VAL A 186 -6.16 -9.82 -28.14
CA VAL A 186 -5.51 -10.99 -27.54
C VAL A 186 -6.24 -11.38 -26.27
N LYS A 187 -6.37 -12.70 -26.07
CA LYS A 187 -6.94 -13.29 -24.86
C LYS A 187 -5.83 -13.81 -23.97
N LYS A 188 -6.09 -13.86 -22.66
CA LYS A 188 -5.17 -14.42 -21.66
C LYS A 188 -3.73 -13.86 -21.74
N PHE A 189 -3.62 -12.55 -21.97
CA PHE A 189 -2.34 -11.84 -22.00
C PHE A 189 -1.83 -11.56 -20.58
N PRO A 190 -0.52 -11.64 -20.27
CA PRO A 190 -0.01 -11.39 -18.92
C PRO A 190 -0.35 -9.97 -18.43
N TYR A 191 -1.14 -9.87 -17.34
CA TYR A 191 -1.68 -8.59 -16.87
C TYR A 191 -0.57 -7.59 -16.53
N GLY A 192 0.44 -8.01 -15.76
CA GLY A 192 1.57 -7.16 -15.37
C GLY A 192 2.43 -6.65 -16.55
N LYS A 193 2.29 -7.26 -17.73
CA LYS A 193 2.95 -6.82 -18.97
C LYS A 193 2.07 -5.88 -19.80
N ALA A 194 0.74 -6.04 -19.73
CA ALA A 194 -0.21 -5.30 -20.56
C ALA A 194 -0.08 -3.78 -20.36
N GLY A 195 -0.12 -3.32 -19.11
CA GLY A 195 -0.02 -1.89 -18.79
C GLY A 195 1.24 -1.24 -19.36
N LYS A 196 2.42 -1.83 -19.08
CA LYS A 196 3.72 -1.33 -19.57
C LYS A 196 3.81 -1.24 -21.10
N LEU A 197 3.16 -2.14 -21.83
CA LEU A 197 3.16 -2.11 -23.29
C LEU A 197 2.15 -1.09 -23.85
N ILE A 198 1.02 -0.92 -23.18
CA ILE A 198 0.03 0.10 -23.54
C ILE A 198 0.60 1.50 -23.30
N GLU A 199 1.31 1.72 -22.19
CA GLU A 199 2.02 2.97 -21.92
C GLU A 199 3.04 3.31 -23.02
N LYS A 200 3.81 2.32 -23.49
CA LYS A 200 4.76 2.50 -24.62
C LYS A 200 4.10 2.92 -25.93
N LEU A 201 2.80 2.71 -26.10
CA LEU A 201 2.06 3.15 -27.28
C LEU A 201 1.74 4.65 -27.25
N GLY A 202 1.78 5.29 -26.07
CA GLY A 202 1.42 6.69 -25.86
C GLY A 202 -0.04 6.93 -26.23
N HIS A 203 -0.31 8.00 -26.99
CA HIS A 203 -1.67 8.35 -27.44
C HIS A 203 -2.38 7.23 -28.23
N VAL A 204 -1.62 6.35 -28.90
CA VAL A 204 -2.18 5.20 -29.62
C VAL A 204 -2.73 4.14 -28.67
N GLY A 205 -2.24 4.08 -27.42
CA GLY A 205 -2.67 3.11 -26.41
C GLY A 205 -4.05 3.43 -25.80
N VAL A 206 -4.54 4.66 -25.93
CA VAL A 206 -5.78 5.13 -25.28
C VAL A 206 -7.03 4.39 -25.79
N VAL A 207 -6.99 3.90 -27.03
CA VAL A 207 -8.10 3.14 -27.64
C VAL A 207 -8.14 1.67 -27.20
N LEU A 208 -7.23 1.26 -26.31
CA LEU A 208 -7.14 -0.10 -25.78
C LEU A 208 -7.65 -0.14 -24.35
N ASN A 209 -8.47 -1.14 -24.06
CA ASN A 209 -8.89 -1.45 -22.71
C ASN A 209 -8.29 -2.79 -22.26
N VAL A 210 -7.84 -2.84 -21.01
CA VAL A 210 -7.41 -4.07 -20.34
C VAL A 210 -8.60 -4.60 -19.58
N VAL A 211 -9.13 -5.73 -20.02
CA VAL A 211 -10.26 -6.40 -19.34
C VAL A 211 -9.68 -7.56 -18.53
N PRO A 212 -9.69 -7.48 -17.19
CA PRO A 212 -9.42 -8.61 -16.32
C PRO A 212 -10.18 -9.85 -16.78
N THR A 213 -9.53 -11.01 -16.83
CA THR A 213 -10.22 -12.26 -17.13
C THR A 213 -10.85 -12.90 -15.87
N ASP A 214 -10.73 -12.18 -14.74
CA ASP A 214 -11.03 -12.49 -13.34
C ASP A 214 -10.52 -13.82 -12.79
N ILE A 215 -10.00 -13.69 -11.56
CA ILE A 215 -9.75 -14.76 -10.60
C ILE A 215 -11.07 -15.50 -10.42
N ASN A 216 -11.16 -16.72 -10.94
CA ASN A 216 -12.35 -17.54 -10.76
C ASN A 216 -11.99 -18.71 -9.84
N ASN A 217 -12.61 -18.64 -8.65
CA ASN A 217 -12.77 -19.64 -7.57
C ASN A 217 -11.56 -19.94 -6.67
#